data_AF-S5ZNL3-F1
#
_entry.id   AF-S5ZNL3-F1
#
_cell.length_a   1.000
_cell.length_b   1.000
_cell.length_c   1.000
_cell.angle_alpha   90.00
_cell.angle_beta   90.00
_cell.angle_gamma   90.00
#
_symmetry.space_group_name_H-M   'P 1'
#
loop_
_entity.id
_entity.type
_entity.pdbx_description
1 polymer ?
#
loop_
_entity_poly.entity_id
_entity_poly.type
_entity_poly.pdbx_seq_one_letter_code
_entity_poly.pdbx_strand_id
1 'polypeptide(L)'
;MSEVLALFTQYTNRQVVVNFYEGDELVARDGFFFDYMERSDRALTFFKSGQVRLSIPLADYPDHHVLKSFSRYYRLEHPRFRRAVELYFPS
;
A
#
# COMPACT_ATOMS: atom_id res chain seq x y z
N MET A 1 -7.69 -15.59 -2.85
CA MET A 1 -7.94 -14.27 -2.21
C MET A 1 -6.71 -13.94 -1.40
N SER A 2 -6.02 -12.82 -1.66
CA SER A 2 -4.78 -12.50 -0.92
C SER A 2 -5.11 -12.09 0.52
N GLU A 3 -4.65 -12.87 1.50
CA GLU A 3 -4.82 -12.61 2.94
C GLU A 3 -4.22 -11.25 3.36
N VAL A 4 -3.19 -10.79 2.64
CA VAL A 4 -2.50 -9.51 2.88
C VAL A 4 -3.45 -8.32 2.79
N LEU A 5 -4.28 -8.31 1.75
CA LEU A 5 -5.16 -7.19 1.46
C LEU A 5 -6.33 -7.11 2.46
N ALA A 6 -6.67 -8.20 3.15
CA ALA A 6 -7.67 -8.20 4.23
C ALA A 6 -7.13 -7.59 5.53
N LEU A 7 -5.80 -7.56 5.72
CA LEU A 7 -5.17 -6.92 6.87
C LEU A 7 -5.20 -5.39 6.78
N PHE A 8 -5.18 -4.82 5.56
CA PHE A 8 -5.14 -3.38 5.37
C PHE A 8 -6.35 -2.67 5.98
N THR A 9 -7.55 -3.22 5.81
CA THR A 9 -8.77 -2.61 6.35
C THR A 9 -8.83 -2.63 7.88
N GLN A 10 -7.89 -3.30 8.57
CA GLN A 10 -7.79 -3.31 10.02
C GLN A 10 -6.94 -2.15 10.58
N TYR A 11 -6.14 -1.48 9.73
CA TYR A 11 -5.38 -0.31 10.17
C TYR A 11 -6.27 0.94 10.12
N THR A 12 -6.41 1.61 11.25
CA THR A 12 -7.21 2.85 11.39
C THR A 12 -6.48 3.87 12.23
N ASN A 13 -6.60 5.16 11.88
CA ASN A 13 -6.04 6.30 12.61
C ASN A 13 -4.53 6.22 12.83
N ARG A 14 -3.77 5.93 11.77
CA ARG A 14 -2.30 5.78 11.84
C ARG A 14 -1.59 6.52 10.73
N GLN A 15 -0.26 6.55 10.84
CA GLN A 15 0.61 6.98 9.76
C GLN A 15 0.94 5.79 8.85
N VAL A 16 1.13 6.05 7.56
CA VAL A 16 1.71 5.12 6.59
C VAL A 16 2.84 5.83 5.84
N VAL A 17 3.87 5.07 5.49
CA VAL A 17 4.89 5.46 4.51
C VAL A 17 4.68 4.60 3.27
N VAL A 18 4.54 5.26 2.12
CA VAL A 18 4.32 4.65 0.82
C VAL A 18 5.52 4.96 -0.06
N ASN A 19 6.20 3.92 -0.55
CA ASN A 19 7.32 4.02 -1.48
C ASN A 19 6.89 3.45 -2.84
N PHE A 20 7.09 4.21 -3.91
CA PHE A 20 6.84 3.78 -5.29
C PHE A 20 8.17 3.53 -5.99
N TYR A 21 8.27 2.38 -6.65
CA TYR A 21 9.46 1.96 -7.38
C TYR A 21 9.16 1.71 -8.85
N GLU A 22 10.10 2.10 -9.70
CA GLU A 22 10.22 1.66 -11.09
C GLU A 22 11.61 1.03 -11.29
N GLY A 23 11.64 -0.26 -11.64
CA GLY A 23 12.86 -1.05 -11.53
C GLY A 23 13.34 -1.14 -10.09
N ASP A 24 14.61 -0.82 -9.88
CA ASP A 24 15.25 -0.75 -8.57
C ASP A 24 15.30 0.69 -8.01
N GLU A 25 14.70 1.65 -8.71
CA GLU A 25 14.73 3.07 -8.35
C GLU A 25 13.49 3.48 -7.56
N LEU A 26 13.70 4.16 -6.44
CA LEU A 26 12.64 4.81 -5.68
C LEU A 26 12.24 6.12 -6.39
N VAL A 27 11.09 6.13 -7.05
CA VAL A 27 10.62 7.28 -7.83
C VAL A 27 9.75 8.24 -7.04
N ALA A 28 9.07 7.75 -5.99
CA ALA A 28 8.29 8.60 -5.10
C ALA A 28 8.19 8.01 -3.69
N ARG A 29 8.10 8.88 -2.70
CA ARG A 29 7.88 8.53 -1.30
C ARG A 29 6.96 9.54 -0.65
N ASP A 30 5.90 9.07 0.00
CA ASP A 30 4.99 9.91 0.77
C ASP A 30 4.73 9.28 2.14
N GLY A 31 4.70 10.13 3.17
CA GLY A 31 4.41 9.75 4.55
C GLY A 31 3.25 10.58 5.08
N PHE A 32 2.13 9.94 5.39
CA PHE A 32 0.92 10.67 5.77
C PHE A 32 0.08 9.92 6.81
N PHE A 33 -0.73 10.69 7.55
CA PHE A 33 -1.76 10.17 8.43
C PHE A 33 -3.05 9.90 7.65
N PHE A 34 -3.74 8.82 8.00
CA PHE A 34 -5.03 8.44 7.46
C PHE A 34 -5.94 7.94 8.60
N ASP A 35 -7.25 8.05 8.41
CA ASP A 35 -8.25 7.61 9.38
C ASP A 35 -8.66 6.16 9.14
N TYR A 36 -8.88 5.78 7.87
CA TYR A 36 -9.20 4.41 7.48
C TYR A 36 -8.79 4.13 6.03
N MET A 37 -8.80 2.85 5.67
CA MET A 37 -8.61 2.39 4.29
C MET A 37 -9.84 1.66 3.79
N GLU A 38 -10.15 1.82 2.51
CA GLU A 38 -11.11 0.99 1.80
C GLU A 38 -10.40 0.19 0.72
N ARG A 39 -10.86 -1.05 0.56
CA ARG A 39 -10.43 -1.92 -0.52
C ARG A 39 -11.62 -2.19 -1.44
N SER A 40 -11.39 -2.02 -2.73
CA SER A 40 -12.23 -2.57 -3.80
C SER A 40 -11.44 -3.58 -4.62
N ASP A 41 -12.08 -4.22 -5.60
CA ASP A 41 -11.38 -5.05 -6.57
C ASP A 41 -10.41 -4.26 -7.45
N ARG A 42 -10.56 -2.93 -7.50
CA ARG A 42 -9.77 -2.05 -8.39
C ARG A 42 -8.64 -1.33 -7.68
N ALA A 43 -8.82 -0.96 -6.41
CA ALA A 43 -7.90 -0.07 -5.72
C ALA A 43 -7.91 -0.25 -4.20
N LEU A 44 -6.76 0.07 -3.59
CA LEU A 44 -6.63 0.34 -2.16
C LEU A 44 -6.63 1.86 -1.97
N THR A 45 -7.57 2.38 -1.18
CA THR A 45 -7.77 3.83 -1.01
C THR A 45 -7.65 4.22 0.45
N PHE A 46 -6.87 5.26 0.72
CA PHE A 46 -6.64 5.84 2.03
C PHE A 46 -7.49 7.10 2.20
N PHE A 47 -8.18 7.23 3.34
CA PHE A 47 -9.03 8.37 3.62
C PHE A 47 -8.52 9.17 4.83
N LYS A 48 -8.63 10.49 4.76
CA LYS A 48 -8.39 11.42 5.87
C LYS A 48 -9.51 12.46 5.90
N SER A 49 -10.21 12.57 7.02
CA SER A 49 -11.33 13.50 7.22
C SER A 49 -12.40 13.38 6.13
N GLY A 50 -12.70 12.14 5.72
CA GLY A 50 -13.67 11.83 4.67
C GLY A 50 -13.20 12.10 3.23
N GLN A 51 -11.96 12.57 3.04
CA GLN A 51 -11.39 12.83 1.73
C GLN A 51 -10.36 11.76 1.35
N VAL A 52 -10.27 11.46 0.05
CA VAL A 52 -9.25 10.55 -0.48
C VAL A 52 -7.87 11.20 -0.38
N ARG A 53 -6.95 10.56 0.36
CA ARG A 53 -5.56 11.01 0.50
C ARG A 53 -4.62 10.38 -0.51
N LEU A 54 -4.85 9.10 -0.82
CA LEU A 54 -4.11 8.33 -1.81
C LEU A 54 -4.98 7.16 -2.30
N SER A 55 -4.89 6.82 -3.58
CA SER A 55 -5.49 5.61 -4.14
C SER A 55 -4.45 4.87 -4.98
N ILE A 56 -4.29 3.57 -4.72
CA ILE A 56 -3.33 2.69 -5.41
C ILE A 56 -4.13 1.71 -6.28
N PRO A 57 -4.03 1.78 -7.62
CA PRO A 57 -4.71 0.85 -8.52
C PRO A 57 -4.12 -0.56 -8.40
N LEU A 58 -4.90 -1.54 -7.94
CA LEU A 58 -4.44 -2.92 -7.75
C LEU A 58 -4.18 -3.64 -9.08
N ALA A 59 -4.81 -3.21 -10.17
CA ALA A 59 -4.53 -3.74 -11.51
C ALA A 59 -3.08 -3.50 -11.95
N ASP A 60 -2.44 -2.44 -11.45
CA ASP A 60 -1.04 -2.12 -11.73
C ASP A 60 -0.06 -2.89 -10.84
N TYR A 61 -0.56 -3.68 -9.87
CA TYR A 61 0.22 -4.42 -8.88
C TYR A 61 -0.45 -5.77 -8.54
N PRO A 62 -0.49 -6.74 -9.48
CA PRO A 62 -1.24 -7.99 -9.29
C PRO A 62 -0.69 -8.89 -8.17
N ASP A 63 0.60 -8.80 -7.84
CA ASP A 63 1.26 -9.65 -6.86
C ASP A 63 1.39 -8.94 -5.50
N HIS A 64 1.13 -9.66 -4.41
CA HIS A 64 1.03 -9.08 -3.06
C HIS A 64 1.79 -9.92 -2.04
N HIS A 65 2.69 -9.28 -1.29
CA HIS A 65 3.60 -9.95 -0.36
C HIS A 65 3.62 -9.27 1.01
N VAL A 66 3.72 -10.10 2.06
CA VAL A 66 4.17 -9.65 3.38
C VAL A 66 5.68 -9.82 3.42
N LEU A 67 6.42 -8.75 3.66
CA LEU A 67 7.86 -8.86 3.85
C LEU A 67 8.12 -9.36 5.26
N LYS A 68 8.34 -10.68 5.40
CA LYS A 68 8.51 -11.36 6.71
C LYS A 68 9.61 -10.77 7.58
N SER A 69 10.57 -10.05 6.98
CA SER A 69 11.68 -9.40 7.67
C SER A 69 11.28 -8.18 8.52
N PHE A 70 10.11 -7.57 8.25
CA PHE A 70 9.63 -6.39 8.98
C PHE A 70 8.13 -6.49 9.25
N SER A 71 7.74 -6.39 10.53
CA SER A 71 6.32 -6.35 10.88
C SER A 71 5.66 -5.12 10.26
N ARG A 72 4.43 -5.29 9.75
CA ARG A 72 3.64 -4.22 9.11
C ARG A 72 4.28 -3.61 7.86
N TYR A 73 5.10 -4.40 7.16
CA TYR A 73 5.68 -4.04 5.88
C TYR A 73 5.10 -4.93 4.77
N TYR A 74 4.60 -4.30 3.72
CA TYR A 74 3.88 -4.97 2.66
C TYR A 74 4.35 -4.47 1.31
N ARG A 75 4.35 -5.35 0.31
CA ARG A 75 4.77 -5.03 -1.06
C ARG A 75 3.71 -5.48 -2.05
N LEU A 76 3.29 -4.56 -2.91
CA LEU A 76 2.43 -4.81 -4.06
C LEU A 76 3.30 -4.62 -5.31
N GLU A 77 3.33 -5.55 -6.25
CA GLU A 77 4.23 -5.45 -7.40
C GLU A 77 3.64 -5.98 -8.70
N HIS A 78 4.23 -5.50 -9.79
CA HIS A 78 4.00 -5.98 -11.14
C HIS A 78 5.33 -6.38 -11.77
N PRO A 79 5.73 -7.66 -11.67
CA PRO A 79 7.06 -8.12 -12.07
C PRO A 79 7.39 -7.79 -13.53
N ARG A 80 6.41 -7.94 -14.44
CA ARG A 80 6.59 -7.65 -15.87
C ARG A 80 6.94 -6.19 -16.17
N PHE A 81 6.31 -5.22 -15.49
CA PHE A 81 6.59 -3.80 -15.68
C PHE A 81 7.62 -3.26 -14.69
N ARG A 82 8.16 -4.14 -13.81
CA ARG A 82 9.09 -3.80 -12.75
C ARG A 82 8.60 -2.64 -11.88
N ARG A 83 7.30 -2.59 -11.60
CA ARG A 83 6.70 -1.58 -10.72
C ARG A 83 6.42 -2.20 -9.36
N ALA A 84 6.69 -1.45 -8.30
CA ALA A 84 6.32 -1.88 -6.96
C ALA A 84 5.86 -0.72 -6.09
N VAL A 85 4.99 -1.03 -5.14
CA VAL A 85 4.60 -0.15 -4.05
C VAL A 85 4.83 -0.87 -2.74
N GLU A 86 5.58 -0.23 -1.87
CA GLU A 86 5.80 -0.72 -0.52
C GLU A 86 5.06 0.16 0.49
N LEU A 87 4.36 -0.51 1.40
CA LEU A 87 3.55 0.09 2.45
C LEU A 87 4.16 -0.27 3.80
N TYR A 88 4.55 0.74 4.56
CA TYR A 88 5.06 0.59 5.91
C TYR A 88 4.18 1.35 6.91
N PHE A 89 3.68 0.66 7.92
CA PHE A 89 2.90 1.26 9.00
C PHE A 89 3.77 1.35 10.28
N PRO A 90 4.39 2.51 10.56
CA PRO A 90 5.20 2.70 11.76
C PRO A 90 4.41 2.42 13.05
N SER A 91 5.14 1.97 14.07
CA SER A 91 4.59 1.57 15.37
C SER A 91 4.03 2.73 16.16
#